data_AF-A0A964Y548-F1
#
_entry.id   AF-A0A964Y548-F1
#
_cell.length_a   1.000
_cell.length_b   1.000
_cell.length_c   1.000
_cell.angle_alpha   90.00
_cell.angle_beta   90.00
_cell.angle_gamma   90.00
#
_symmetry.space_group_name_H-M   'P 1'
#
loop_
_entity.id
_entity.type
_entity.pdbx_description
1 polymer ?
#
loop_
_entity_poly.entity_id
_entity_poly.type
_entity_poly.pdbx_seq_one_letter_code
_entity_poly.pdbx_strand_id
1 'polypeptide(L)'
;MKKAKFFPKLKRKTVHKVGMRKLLILSILAIEFQTQAILSPTAQAAFEVQKIFISKEIYEAFGGPDFITTCEKTDTGYLLFSHDQKMHVKVIYETQEKIEPKKFQLQFGPLEPIQD
;
A
#
# COMPACT_ATOMS: atom_id res chain seq x y z
N MET A 1 39.89 84.17 -0.72
CA MET A 1 38.67 84.09 0.12
C MET A 1 37.67 83.14 -0.52
N LYS A 2 37.10 82.20 0.27
CA LYS A 2 35.94 81.32 0.00
C LYS A 2 36.16 80.20 -1.04
N LYS A 3 35.73 78.95 -0.87
CA LYS A 3 35.23 78.14 0.26
C LYS A 3 35.46 76.67 -0.16
N ALA A 4 36.02 75.86 0.74
CA ALA A 4 36.09 74.42 0.60
C ALA A 4 34.68 73.82 0.51
N LYS A 5 34.47 72.86 -0.41
CA LYS A 5 33.34 71.92 -0.32
C LYS A 5 33.87 70.56 0.10
N PHE A 6 33.28 70.15 1.22
CA PHE A 6 33.61 69.07 2.12
C PHE A 6 33.10 67.76 1.52
N PHE A 7 33.99 66.81 1.20
CA PHE A 7 33.60 65.42 0.95
C PHE A 7 33.89 64.62 2.22
N PRO A 8 32.89 64.32 3.07
CA PRO A 8 33.11 63.43 4.19
C PRO A 8 33.31 62.00 3.67
N LYS A 9 34.48 61.46 3.99
CA LYS A 9 34.93 60.08 3.76
C LYS A 9 33.85 59.08 4.19
N LEU A 10 33.43 58.20 3.27
CA LEU A 10 32.66 56.99 3.55
C LEU A 10 33.46 56.08 4.50
N LYS A 11 33.24 56.23 5.81
CA LYS A 11 33.67 55.24 6.80
C LYS A 11 32.70 54.06 6.73
N ARG A 12 33.03 53.05 5.93
CA ARG A 12 32.42 51.72 6.04
C ARG A 12 32.70 51.18 7.44
N LYS A 13 31.70 51.20 8.30
CA LYS A 13 31.75 50.58 9.62
C LYS A 13 30.93 49.31 9.62
N THR A 14 31.65 48.24 9.94
CA THR A 14 31.21 47.05 10.69
C THR A 14 30.11 46.20 10.09
N VAL A 15 30.59 45.19 9.36
CA VAL A 15 30.15 43.79 9.39
C VAL A 15 29.32 43.47 10.64
N HIS A 16 28.00 43.44 10.49
CA HIS A 16 27.17 42.68 11.40
C HIS A 16 27.45 41.21 11.14
N LYS A 17 28.19 40.59 12.06
CA LYS A 17 28.21 39.15 12.29
C LYS A 17 26.77 38.72 12.59
N VAL A 18 25.99 38.42 11.55
CA VAL A 18 24.80 37.59 11.71
C VAL A 18 25.32 36.18 11.89
N GLY A 19 25.20 35.67 13.11
CA GLY A 19 25.72 34.38 13.49
C GLY A 19 25.21 33.28 12.56
N MET A 20 26.12 32.72 11.76
CA MET A 20 25.97 31.41 11.12
C MET A 20 26.02 30.29 12.18
N ARG A 21 25.09 30.36 13.14
CA ARG A 21 24.80 29.30 14.11
C ARG A 21 23.34 28.87 13.98
N LYS A 22 22.92 28.58 12.76
CA LYS A 22 21.89 27.57 12.52
C LYS A 22 22.57 26.44 11.77
N LEU A 23 23.25 25.67 12.62
CA LEU A 23 23.87 24.39 12.38
C LEU A 23 22.92 23.53 11.53
N LEU A 24 23.38 23.23 10.32
CA LEU A 24 23.25 21.95 9.62
C LEU A 24 22.65 20.82 10.48
N ILE A 25 21.32 20.66 10.51
CA ILE A 25 20.66 19.38 10.81
C ILE A 25 19.30 19.39 10.08
N LEU A 26 19.30 19.07 8.79
CA LEU A 26 18.07 18.78 8.03
C LEU A 26 18.35 17.75 6.94
N SER A 27 19.18 16.77 7.26
CA SER A 27 19.51 15.62 6.41
C SER A 27 19.35 14.30 7.17
N ILE A 28 18.38 14.24 8.09
CA ILE A 28 17.87 12.98 8.65
C ILE A 28 16.38 12.90 8.35
N LEU A 29 16.04 12.81 7.07
CA LEU A 29 14.77 12.21 6.66
C LEU A 29 14.99 11.38 5.38
N ALA A 30 16.16 10.76 5.28
CA ALA A 30 16.40 9.63 4.41
C ALA A 30 16.46 8.38 5.30
N ILE A 31 15.31 7.96 5.80
CA ILE A 31 15.07 6.54 5.97
C ILE A 31 13.72 6.34 5.28
N GLU A 32 13.82 6.08 3.99
CA GLU A 32 12.82 5.27 3.31
C GLU A 32 12.63 4.04 4.18
N PHE A 33 11.59 4.06 5.02
CA PHE A 33 11.04 2.84 5.56
C PHE A 33 10.40 2.14 4.36
N GLN A 34 11.24 1.47 3.57
CA GLN A 34 10.85 0.24 2.89
C GLN A 34 10.64 -0.81 3.99
N THR A 35 9.69 -0.57 4.90
CA THR A 35 9.04 -1.68 5.60
C THR A 35 8.36 -2.46 4.50
N GLN A 36 9.06 -3.48 4.00
CA GLN A 36 8.45 -4.58 3.28
C GLN A 36 7.43 -5.16 4.26
N ALA A 37 6.20 -4.65 4.16
CA ALA A 37 5.17 -4.91 5.13
C ALA A 37 4.68 -6.33 4.91
N ILE A 38 5.24 -7.28 5.67
CA ILE A 38 4.66 -8.61 5.80
C ILE A 38 3.22 -8.39 6.26
N LEU A 39 2.25 -8.75 5.44
CA LEU A 39 0.86 -8.70 5.85
C LEU A 39 0.67 -9.70 7.00
N SER A 40 -0.04 -9.27 8.04
CA SER A 40 -0.51 -10.22 9.06
C SER A 40 -1.40 -11.28 8.38
N PRO A 41 -1.51 -12.49 8.92
CA PRO A 41 -2.37 -13.54 8.35
C PRO A 41 -3.81 -13.07 8.09
N THR A 42 -4.35 -12.24 8.98
CA THR A 42 -5.68 -11.64 8.83
C THR A 42 -5.73 -10.64 7.67
N ALA A 43 -4.71 -9.79 7.52
CA ALA A 43 -4.66 -8.83 6.41
C ALA A 43 -4.46 -9.52 5.06
N GLN A 44 -3.67 -10.59 5.03
CA GLN A 44 -3.49 -11.45 3.85
C GLN A 44 -4.82 -12.11 3.45
N ALA A 45 -5.55 -12.68 4.41
CA ALA A 45 -6.87 -13.27 4.15
C ALA A 45 -7.89 -12.23 3.66
N ALA A 46 -7.89 -11.03 4.23
CA ALA A 46 -8.75 -9.93 3.75
C ALA A 46 -8.41 -9.54 2.30
N PHE A 47 -7.11 -9.49 1.96
CA PHE A 47 -6.65 -9.18 0.62
C PHE A 47 -7.02 -10.29 -0.38
N GLU A 48 -6.92 -11.56 -0.01
CA GLU A 48 -7.39 -12.69 -0.81
C GLU A 48 -8.89 -12.59 -1.09
N VAL A 49 -9.69 -12.41 -0.04
CA VAL A 49 -11.15 -12.29 -0.15
C VAL A 49 -11.53 -11.11 -1.03
N GLN A 50 -10.90 -9.95 -0.85
CA GLN A 50 -11.12 -8.79 -1.70
C GLN A 50 -10.82 -9.11 -3.17
N LYS A 51 -9.71 -9.80 -3.45
CA LYS A 51 -9.33 -10.20 -4.81
C LYS A 51 -10.32 -11.18 -5.44
N ILE A 52 -10.91 -12.06 -4.64
CA ILE A 52 -11.98 -12.96 -5.07
C ILE A 52 -13.21 -12.14 -5.50
N PHE A 53 -13.72 -11.26 -4.63
CA PHE A 53 -14.97 -10.55 -4.90
C PHE A 53 -14.91 -9.53 -6.05
N ILE A 54 -13.73 -8.98 -6.36
CA ILE A 54 -13.55 -8.08 -7.52
C ILE A 54 -13.22 -8.82 -8.82
N SER A 55 -13.09 -10.14 -8.78
CA SER A 55 -12.64 -10.92 -9.94
C SER A 55 -13.76 -11.00 -10.99
N LYS A 56 -13.38 -11.02 -12.27
CA LYS A 56 -14.33 -11.12 -13.37
C LYS A 56 -15.09 -12.45 -13.33
N GLU A 57 -14.42 -13.51 -12.90
CA GLU A 57 -14.95 -14.86 -12.78
C GLU A 57 -16.13 -14.91 -11.81
N ILE A 58 -16.11 -14.15 -10.71
CA ILE A 58 -17.25 -14.05 -9.81
C ILE A 58 -18.46 -13.38 -10.47
N TYR A 59 -18.22 -12.32 -11.25
CA TYR A 59 -19.30 -11.69 -12.03
C TYR A 59 -19.87 -12.63 -13.09
N GLU A 60 -19.02 -13.39 -13.76
CA GLU A 60 -19.45 -14.34 -14.80
C GLU A 60 -20.16 -15.57 -14.23
N ALA A 61 -19.72 -16.05 -13.07
CA ALA A 61 -20.29 -17.23 -12.42
C ALA A 61 -21.59 -16.89 -11.67
N PHE A 62 -21.51 -15.99 -10.69
CA PHE A 62 -22.63 -15.70 -9.79
C PHE A 62 -23.51 -14.52 -10.26
N GLY A 63 -23.13 -13.81 -11.32
CA GLY A 63 -23.79 -12.55 -11.70
C GLY A 63 -23.31 -11.34 -10.87
N GLY A 64 -22.32 -11.53 -10.00
CA GLY A 64 -21.71 -10.49 -9.19
C GLY A 64 -21.46 -10.92 -7.74
N PRO A 65 -20.68 -10.13 -6.98
CA PRO A 65 -20.37 -10.43 -5.58
C PRO A 65 -21.61 -10.39 -4.67
N ASP A 66 -22.64 -9.63 -5.03
CA ASP A 66 -23.87 -9.46 -4.23
C ASP A 66 -24.71 -10.75 -4.13
N PHE A 67 -24.49 -11.71 -5.02
CA PHE A 67 -25.19 -13.00 -5.03
C PHE A 67 -24.54 -14.06 -4.13
N ILE A 68 -23.35 -13.77 -3.60
CA ILE A 68 -22.65 -14.66 -2.67
C ILE A 68 -23.18 -14.41 -1.26
N THR A 69 -23.78 -15.43 -0.68
CA THR A 69 -24.35 -15.40 0.67
C THR A 69 -23.32 -15.73 1.73
N THR A 70 -22.35 -16.59 1.42
CA THR A 70 -21.34 -17.05 2.38
C THR A 70 -20.00 -17.29 1.69
N CYS A 71 -18.92 -16.95 2.39
CA CYS A 71 -17.54 -17.20 1.98
C CYS A 71 -16.79 -17.85 3.15
N GLU A 72 -16.44 -19.12 3.00
CA GLU A 72 -15.77 -19.91 4.03
C GLU A 72 -14.33 -20.19 3.65
N LYS A 73 -13.40 -20.07 4.60
CA LYS A 73 -11.99 -20.45 4.38
C LYS A 73 -11.86 -21.97 4.47
N THR A 74 -11.19 -22.57 3.49
CA THR A 74 -10.80 -23.99 3.49
C THR A 74 -9.28 -24.12 3.55
N ASP A 75 -8.78 -25.35 3.72
CA ASP A 75 -7.33 -25.63 3.76
C ASP A 75 -6.59 -25.19 2.50
N THR A 76 -7.28 -25.14 1.35
CA THR A 76 -6.67 -24.84 0.04
C THR A 76 -7.15 -23.53 -0.58
N GLY A 77 -8.03 -22.79 0.10
CA GLY A 77 -8.57 -21.54 -0.41
C GLY A 77 -9.88 -21.17 0.26
N TYR A 78 -10.93 -21.00 -0.55
CA TYR A 78 -12.24 -20.55 -0.12
C TYR A 78 -13.37 -21.33 -0.80
N LEU A 79 -14.49 -21.48 -0.10
CA LEU A 79 -15.74 -21.99 -0.64
C LEU A 79 -16.77 -20.87 -0.59
N LEU A 80 -17.29 -20.54 -1.77
CA LEU A 80 -18.30 -19.50 -1.96
C LEU A 80 -19.64 -20.17 -2.14
N PHE A 81 -20.67 -19.61 -1.51
CA PHE A 81 -22.05 -20.10 -1.61
C PHE A 81 -22.95 -18.98 -2.10
N SER A 82 -23.90 -19.34 -2.95
CA SER A 82 -25.11 -18.57 -3.25
C SER A 82 -26.34 -19.30 -2.68
N HIS A 83 -27.53 -18.97 -3.16
CA HIS A 83 -28.77 -19.63 -2.74
C HIS A 83 -28.85 -21.11 -3.11
N ASP A 84 -28.35 -21.49 -4.29
CA ASP A 84 -28.53 -22.82 -4.88
C ASP A 84 -27.22 -23.41 -5.42
N GLN A 85 -26.13 -22.64 -5.40
CA GLN A 85 -24.86 -23.02 -5.99
C GLN A 85 -23.69 -22.75 -5.04
N LYS A 86 -22.59 -23.45 -5.28
CA LYS A 86 -21.32 -23.25 -4.62
C LYS A 86 -20.18 -23.24 -5.63
N MET A 87 -19.09 -22.57 -5.27
CA MET A 87 -17.85 -22.56 -6.05
C MET A 87 -16.65 -22.65 -5.13
N HIS A 88 -15.73 -23.56 -5.44
CA HIS A 88 -14.45 -23.62 -4.77
C HIS A 88 -13.42 -22.71 -5.46
N VAL A 89 -12.77 -21.84 -4.69
CA VAL A 89 -11.70 -20.96 -5.16
C VAL A 89 -10.40 -21.35 -4.48
N LYS A 90 -9.45 -21.88 -5.25
CA LYS A 90 -8.12 -22.25 -4.73
C LYS A 90 -7.21 -21.03 -4.68
N VAL A 91 -6.46 -20.92 -3.60
CA VAL A 91 -5.41 -19.91 -3.43
C VAL A 91 -4.06 -20.58 -3.58
N ILE A 92 -3.34 -20.28 -4.66
CA ILE A 92 -2.03 -20.84 -4.94
C ILE A 92 -0.98 -19.79 -4.60
N TYR A 93 -0.27 -19.97 -3.48
CA TYR A 93 0.81 -19.07 -3.10
C TYR A 93 2.06 -19.32 -3.94
N GLU A 94 2.68 -18.25 -4.41
CA GLU A 94 3.98 -18.33 -5.07
C GLU A 94 5.07 -18.58 -4.04
N THR A 95 6.02 -19.45 -4.36
CA THR A 95 7.20 -19.65 -3.51
C THR A 95 8.07 -18.41 -3.62
N GLN A 96 8.35 -17.76 -2.48
CA GLN A 96 9.16 -16.55 -2.43
C GLN A 96 10.27 -16.69 -1.41
N GLU A 97 11.47 -16.26 -1.80
CA GLU A 97 12.65 -16.22 -0.92
C GLU A 97 12.73 -14.90 -0.13
N LYS A 98 11.91 -13.90 -0.47
CA LYS A 98 11.92 -12.57 0.12
C LYS A 98 10.81 -12.36 1.14
N ILE A 99 11.07 -11.46 2.07
CA ILE A 99 10.14 -11.07 3.15
C ILE A 99 9.18 -10.00 2.60
N GLU A 100 8.25 -10.42 1.74
CA GLU A 100 7.23 -9.57 1.12
C GLU A 100 5.82 -10.14 1.38
N PRO A 101 4.72 -9.38 1.16
CA PRO A 101 3.38 -9.95 1.08
C PRO A 101 3.37 -11.14 0.13
N LYS A 102 2.84 -12.28 0.59
CA LYS A 102 2.80 -13.49 -0.23
C LYS A 102 1.97 -13.23 -1.47
N LYS A 103 2.61 -13.29 -2.64
CA LYS A 103 1.86 -13.29 -3.90
C LYS A 103 1.12 -14.61 -4.02
N PHE A 104 -0.06 -14.53 -4.60
CA PHE A 104 -0.90 -15.69 -4.85
C PHE A 104 -1.66 -15.51 -6.15
N GLN A 105 -2.13 -16.63 -6.66
CA GLN A 105 -3.03 -16.70 -7.79
C GLN A 105 -4.32 -17.38 -7.34
N LEU A 106 -5.43 -16.95 -7.92
CA LEU A 106 -6.74 -17.51 -7.66
C LEU A 106 -7.10 -18.44 -8.81
N GLN A 107 -7.53 -19.66 -8.49
CA GLN A 107 -8.09 -20.58 -9.46
C GLN A 107 -9.54 -20.87 -9.09
N PHE A 108 -10.45 -20.41 -9.95
CA PHE A 108 -11.89 -20.57 -9.79
C PHE A 108 -12.31 -21.94 -10.33
N GLY A 109 -12.96 -22.74 -9.48
CA GLY A 109 -13.57 -24.00 -9.88
C GLY A 109 -14.89 -23.80 -10.63
N PRO A 110 -15.52 -24.88 -11.10
CA PRO A 110 -16.86 -24.81 -11.67
C PRO A 110 -17.89 -24.42 -10.60
N LEU A 111 -19.02 -23.89 -11.06
CA LEU A 111 -20.23 -23.79 -10.23
C LEU A 111 -20.84 -25.18 -10.07
N GLU A 112 -21.14 -25.54 -8.83
CA GLU A 112 -21.77 -26.80 -8.47
C GLU A 112 -23.09 -26.52 -7.75
N PRO A 113 -24.16 -27.30 -8.00
CA PRO A 113 -25.37 -27.19 -7.21
C PRO A 113 -25.12 -27.63 -5.75
N ILE A 114 -25.79 -26.97 -4.82
CA ILE A 114 -25.85 -27.42 -3.42
C ILE A 114 -26.77 -28.65 -3.41
N GLN A 115 -26.22 -29.82 -3.11
CA GLN A 115 -27.00 -31.04 -2.91
C GLN A 115 -27.43 -31.07 -1.43
N ASP A 116 -28.74 -30.94 -1.20
CA ASP A 116 -29.38 -31.17 0.10
C ASP A 116 -29.34 -32.66 0.50
#